data_AF-A0A2E1EB87-F1
#
_entry.id   AF-A0A2E1EB87-F1
#
_cell.length_a   1.000
_cell.length_b   1.000
_cell.length_c   1.000
_cell.angle_alpha   90.00
_cell.angle_beta   90.00
_cell.angle_gamma   90.00
#
_symmetry.space_group_name_H-M   'P 1'
#
loop_
_entity.id
_entity.type
_entity.pdbx_description
1 polymer ?
#
loop_
_entity_poly.entity_id
_entity_poly.type
_entity_poly.pdbx_seq_one_letter_code
_entity_poly.pdbx_strand_id
1 'polypeptide(L)'
;MFDNRITSLNYFWKKLLGPFSFEVSMDQFMQRYKSIHSLSFYENPRFLNRSVYKAELTSSINQIPILLGFSKNDRATILDSTVHIGWVNFYSNLKWSNLNLSTSVTKDEHQFLYDYNLIFEKKIKSLNITLSNTLNVLDIQILSKNMIICILQNIC
;
A
#
# COMPACT_ATOMS: atom_id res chain seq x y z
N MET A 1 -1.93 -37.84 2.03
CA MET A 1 -2.68 -37.27 3.17
C MET A 1 -2.27 -35.82 3.33
N PHE A 2 -3.23 -34.88 3.39
CA PHE A 2 -2.94 -33.49 3.74
C PHE A 2 -3.07 -33.30 5.25
N ASP A 3 -2.01 -32.79 5.88
CA ASP A 3 -2.01 -32.34 7.27
C ASP A 3 -2.30 -30.84 7.35
N ASN A 4 -2.86 -30.42 8.48
CA ASN A 4 -3.05 -29.02 8.79
C ASN A 4 -1.68 -28.36 8.88
N ARG A 5 -1.42 -27.39 8.00
CA ARG A 5 -0.11 -26.74 7.94
C ARG A 5 -0.24 -25.30 7.49
N ILE A 6 0.53 -24.45 8.17
CA ILE A 6 0.81 -23.08 7.77
C ILE A 6 2.28 -23.02 7.34
N THR A 7 2.53 -22.44 6.18
CA THR A 7 3.86 -22.19 5.64
C THR A 7 3.94 -20.73 5.24
N SER A 8 4.97 -20.04 5.71
CA SER A 8 5.28 -18.67 5.29
C SER A 8 6.71 -18.59 4.76
N LEU A 9 6.92 -17.81 3.71
CA LEU A 9 8.23 -17.50 3.15
C LEU A 9 8.30 -15.99 2.92
N ASN A 10 9.23 -15.34 3.60
CA ASN A 10 9.47 -13.91 3.43
C ASN A 10 10.89 -13.70 2.92
N TYR A 11 11.03 -12.96 1.84
CA TYR A 11 12.30 -12.60 1.24
C TYR A 11 12.40 -11.09 1.15
N PHE A 12 13.55 -10.56 1.57
CA PHE A 12 13.85 -9.13 1.53
C PHE A 12 15.25 -8.96 0.98
N TRP A 13 15.37 -8.13 -0.06
CA TRP A 13 16.65 -7.81 -0.66
C TRP A 13 16.72 -6.31 -0.94
N LYS A 14 17.83 -5.70 -0.50
CA LYS A 14 18.09 -4.28 -0.68
C LYS A 14 19.50 -4.10 -1.19
N LYS A 15 19.66 -3.28 -2.24
CA LYS A 15 20.96 -2.95 -2.81
C LYS A 15 21.07 -1.45 -3.07
N LEU A 16 22.19 -0.90 -2.64
CA LEU A 16 22.60 0.47 -2.94
C LEU A 16 23.44 0.49 -4.21
N LEU A 17 23.09 1.37 -5.15
CA LEU A 17 23.75 1.59 -6.42
C LEU A 17 23.99 3.10 -6.58
N GLY A 18 25.05 3.61 -5.95
CA GLY A 18 25.36 5.04 -5.93
C GLY A 18 24.23 5.85 -5.29
N PRO A 19 23.63 6.83 -6.00
CA PRO A 19 22.53 7.65 -5.48
C PRO A 19 21.17 6.93 -5.50
N PHE A 20 21.12 5.67 -5.94
CA PHE A 20 19.91 4.86 -6.00
C PHE A 20 19.92 3.75 -4.94
N SER A 21 18.78 3.48 -4.34
CA SER A 21 18.53 2.31 -3.49
C SER A 21 17.39 1.52 -4.10
N PHE A 22 17.66 0.26 -4.42
CA PHE A 22 16.68 -0.69 -4.92
C PHE A 22 16.31 -1.69 -3.82
N GLU A 23 15.03 -1.90 -3.60
CA GLU A 23 14.50 -2.81 -2.59
C GLU A 23 13.45 -3.72 -3.23
N VAL A 24 13.56 -5.03 -2.99
CA VAL A 24 12.57 -6.03 -3.42
C VAL A 24 12.17 -6.83 -2.20
N SER A 25 10.87 -7.04 -2.04
CA SER A 25 10.34 -7.94 -1.05
C SER A 25 9.29 -8.88 -1.63
N MET A 26 9.24 -10.08 -1.07
CA MET A 26 8.26 -11.11 -1.37
C MET A 26 7.76 -11.69 -0.06
N ASP A 27 6.44 -11.74 0.12
CA ASP A 27 5.76 -12.43 1.21
C ASP A 27 4.85 -13.48 0.59
N GLN A 28 5.13 -14.74 0.88
CA GLN A 28 4.28 -15.87 0.52
C GLN A 28 3.73 -16.51 1.77
N PHE A 29 2.43 -16.76 1.77
CA PHE A 29 1.72 -17.40 2.85
C PHE A 29 0.79 -18.46 2.28
N MET A 30 0.94 -19.69 2.76
CA MET A 30 0.09 -20.81 2.39
C MET A 30 -0.42 -21.49 3.65
N GLN A 31 -1.74 -21.61 3.73
CA GLN A 31 -2.45 -22.26 4.82
C GLN A 31 -3.34 -23.36 4.25
N ARG A 32 -3.25 -24.55 4.84
CA ARG A 32 -4.00 -25.74 4.41
C ARG A 32 -4.67 -26.36 5.63
N TYR A 33 -5.97 -26.58 5.54
CA TYR A 33 -6.77 -27.20 6.60
C TYR A 33 -7.60 -28.34 6.05
N LYS A 34 -7.49 -29.49 6.71
CA LYS A 34 -8.31 -30.66 6.48
C LYS A 34 -9.70 -30.42 7.08
N SER A 35 -10.75 -30.55 6.29
CA SER A 35 -12.13 -30.55 6.76
C SER A 35 -12.54 -32.00 7.05
N ILE A 36 -12.20 -32.52 8.23
CA ILE A 36 -12.67 -33.85 8.68
C ILE A 36 -13.27 -33.71 10.06
N HIS A 37 -14.49 -33.21 10.12
CA HIS A 37 -15.34 -33.35 11.29
C HIS A 37 -16.81 -33.35 10.86
N SER A 38 -17.64 -34.11 11.56
CA SER A 38 -19.07 -34.31 11.26
C SER A 38 -19.91 -33.02 11.33
N LEU A 39 -19.39 -31.97 11.96
CA LEU A 39 -20.03 -30.65 12.09
C LEU A 39 -19.55 -29.63 11.03
N SER A 40 -18.77 -30.07 10.02
CA SER A 40 -18.22 -29.14 9.04
C SER A 40 -19.27 -28.82 8.00
N PHE A 41 -19.43 -27.53 7.72
CA PHE A 41 -20.25 -27.06 6.60
C PHE A 41 -19.60 -27.37 5.25
N TYR A 42 -18.27 -27.51 5.21
CA TYR A 42 -17.49 -27.68 3.99
C TYR A 42 -17.04 -29.13 3.83
N GLU A 43 -17.25 -29.70 2.66
CA GLU A 43 -16.87 -31.08 2.36
C GLU A 43 -15.40 -31.19 1.91
N ASN A 44 -14.84 -30.12 1.35
CA ASN A 44 -13.51 -30.10 0.76
C ASN A 44 -12.42 -29.53 1.70
N PRO A 45 -11.13 -29.90 1.50
CA PRO A 45 -10.03 -29.26 2.19
C PRO A 45 -9.93 -27.76 1.84
N ARG A 46 -9.57 -26.95 2.84
CA ARG A 46 -9.52 -25.49 2.72
C ARG A 46 -8.10 -25.02 2.48
N PHE A 47 -7.93 -24.12 1.51
CA PHE A 47 -6.64 -23.52 1.17
C PHE A 47 -6.75 -22.01 1.17
N LEU A 48 -5.76 -21.36 1.76
CA LEU A 48 -5.54 -19.93 1.61
C LEU A 48 -4.11 -19.74 1.12
N ASN A 49 -3.96 -19.16 -0.06
CA ASN A 49 -2.68 -18.77 -0.63
C ASN A 49 -2.66 -17.24 -0.78
N ARG A 50 -1.58 -16.61 -0.34
CA ARG A 50 -1.33 -15.18 -0.50
C ARG A 50 0.10 -14.99 -0.96
N SER A 51 0.30 -14.22 -2.01
CA SER A 51 1.60 -13.79 -2.48
C SER A 51 1.59 -12.28 -2.68
N VAL A 52 2.47 -11.58 -1.97
CA VAL A 52 2.70 -10.15 -2.12
C VAL A 52 4.12 -9.94 -2.63
N TYR A 53 4.25 -9.16 -3.69
CA TYR A 53 5.52 -8.75 -4.26
C TYR A 53 5.59 -7.24 -4.22
N LYS A 54 6.75 -6.70 -3.86
CA LYS A 54 6.99 -5.26 -3.84
C LYS A 54 8.40 -4.98 -4.35
N ALA A 55 8.52 -3.96 -5.20
CA ALA A 55 9.80 -3.46 -5.68
C ALA A 55 9.81 -1.94 -5.58
N GLU A 56 10.82 -1.37 -4.95
CA GLU A 56 10.97 0.07 -4.76
C GLU A 56 12.33 0.53 -5.25
N LEU A 57 12.31 1.61 -6.02
CA LEU A 57 13.48 2.39 -6.37
C LEU A 57 13.38 3.72 -5.66
N THR A 58 14.39 4.03 -4.87
CA THR A 58 14.51 5.31 -4.17
C THR A 58 15.77 6.01 -4.62
N SER A 59 15.71 7.33 -4.78
CA SER A 59 16.87 8.15 -5.12
C SER A 59 16.72 9.55 -4.54
N SER A 60 17.83 10.27 -4.49
CA SER A 60 17.84 11.69 -4.18
C SER A 60 18.52 12.45 -5.31
N ILE A 61 17.73 13.19 -6.09
CA ILE A 61 18.24 14.05 -7.18
C ILE A 61 18.24 15.47 -6.64
N ASN A 62 19.40 16.12 -6.57
CA ASN A 62 19.52 17.49 -6.03
C ASN A 62 18.89 17.64 -4.63
N GLN A 63 19.08 16.66 -3.74
CA GLN A 63 18.49 16.59 -2.39
C GLN A 63 16.95 16.43 -2.36
N ILE A 64 16.32 16.18 -3.52
CA ILE A 64 14.90 15.89 -3.63
C ILE A 64 14.74 14.36 -3.61
N PRO A 65 14.22 13.76 -2.52
CA PRO A 65 13.92 12.35 -2.47
C PRO A 65 12.76 12.00 -3.41
N ILE A 66 12.98 10.97 -4.21
CA ILE A 66 12.04 10.39 -5.16
C ILE A 66 11.93 8.91 -4.85
N LEU A 67 10.70 8.40 -4.82
CA LEU A 67 10.39 6.99 -4.71
C LEU A 67 9.51 6.59 -5.90
N LEU A 68 9.87 5.50 -6.55
CA LEU A 68 9.02 4.77 -7.50
C LEU A 68 8.84 3.36 -6.97
N GLY A 69 7.60 2.90 -6.97
CA GLY A 69 7.23 1.64 -6.37
C GLY A 69 6.27 0.85 -7.25
N PHE A 70 6.44 -0.46 -7.20
CA PHE A 70 5.55 -1.43 -7.78
C PHE A 70 5.16 -2.41 -6.69
N SER A 71 3.89 -2.76 -6.62
CA SER A 71 3.40 -3.81 -5.75
C SER A 71 2.36 -4.66 -6.46
N LYS A 72 2.38 -5.96 -6.20
CA LYS A 72 1.42 -6.93 -6.68
C LYS A 72 0.96 -7.78 -5.52
N ASN A 73 -0.34 -7.97 -5.43
CA ASN A 73 -0.95 -8.91 -4.51
C ASN A 73 -1.74 -9.94 -5.31
N ASP A 74 -1.57 -11.20 -4.96
CA ASP A 74 -2.34 -12.33 -5.47
C ASP A 74 -2.83 -13.15 -4.27
N ARG A 75 -4.15 -13.36 -4.19
CA ARG A 75 -4.77 -14.13 -3.13
C ARG A 75 -5.76 -15.11 -3.72
N ALA A 76 -5.65 -16.37 -3.32
CA ALA A 76 -6.59 -17.43 -3.65
C ALA A 76 -7.12 -18.07 -2.38
N THR A 77 -8.43 -18.15 -2.26
CA THR A 77 -9.11 -18.88 -1.18
C THR A 77 -9.92 -20.00 -1.81
N ILE A 78 -9.60 -21.25 -1.44
CA ILE A 78 -10.29 -22.45 -1.90
C ILE A 78 -11.03 -23.02 -0.71
N LEU A 79 -12.35 -23.05 -0.81
CA LEU A 79 -13.26 -23.73 0.11
C LEU A 79 -13.95 -24.83 -0.71
N ASP A 80 -15.25 -24.69 -0.97
CA ASP A 80 -15.96 -25.49 -1.99
C ASP A 80 -15.90 -24.85 -3.39
N SER A 81 -15.73 -23.53 -3.44
CA SER A 81 -15.44 -22.75 -4.64
C SER A 81 -14.12 -22.00 -4.48
N THR A 82 -13.53 -21.62 -5.61
CA THR A 82 -12.30 -20.83 -5.62
C THR A 82 -12.61 -19.35 -5.78
N VAL A 83 -12.12 -18.51 -4.86
CA VAL A 83 -12.18 -17.06 -4.94
C VAL A 83 -10.77 -16.51 -5.15
N HIS A 84 -10.57 -15.81 -6.25
CA HIS A 84 -9.34 -15.09 -6.57
C HIS A 84 -9.53 -13.60 -6.36
N ILE A 85 -8.54 -12.95 -5.74
CA ILE A 85 -8.49 -11.50 -5.56
C ILE A 85 -7.05 -11.08 -5.84
N GLY A 86 -6.85 -10.23 -6.83
CA GLY A 86 -5.52 -9.78 -7.23
C GLY A 86 -5.51 -8.35 -7.70
N TRP A 87 -4.46 -7.62 -7.33
CA TRP A 87 -4.26 -6.24 -7.77
C TRP A 87 -2.78 -5.97 -8.04
N VAL A 88 -2.55 -4.99 -8.89
CA VAL A 88 -1.23 -4.45 -9.23
C VAL A 88 -1.27 -2.95 -9.04
N ASN A 89 -0.35 -2.40 -8.26
CA ASN A 89 -0.27 -0.99 -7.96
C ASN A 89 1.12 -0.47 -8.35
N PHE A 90 1.12 0.58 -9.17
CA PHE A 90 2.29 1.42 -9.42
C PHE A 90 2.12 2.73 -8.69
N TYR A 91 3.10 3.12 -7.88
CA TYR A 91 3.04 4.33 -7.08
C TYR A 91 4.34 5.11 -7.15
N SER A 92 4.23 6.42 -6.94
CA SER A 92 5.36 7.32 -6.84
C SER A 92 5.18 8.30 -5.69
N ASN A 93 6.28 8.72 -5.11
CA ASN A 93 6.32 9.78 -4.12
C ASN A 93 7.48 10.73 -4.44
N LEU A 94 7.20 12.02 -4.38
CA LEU A 94 8.13 13.13 -4.56
C LEU A 94 7.98 14.08 -3.38
N LYS A 95 9.06 14.30 -2.63
CA LYS A 95 9.07 15.31 -1.57
C LYS A 95 10.05 16.42 -1.91
N TRP A 96 9.53 17.60 -2.24
CA TRP A 96 10.29 18.79 -2.60
C TRP A 96 10.03 19.93 -1.62
N SER A 97 10.99 20.17 -0.72
CA SER A 97 10.91 21.22 0.30
C SER A 97 9.62 21.09 1.14
N ASN A 98 8.65 21.99 0.92
CA ASN A 98 7.38 22.08 1.61
C ASN A 98 6.25 21.29 0.92
N LEU A 99 6.53 20.65 -0.21
CA LEU A 99 5.55 19.91 -1.00
C LEU A 99 5.86 18.41 -0.97
N ASN A 100 4.84 17.60 -0.73
CA ASN A 100 4.87 16.14 -0.85
C ASN A 100 3.76 15.74 -1.81
N LEU A 101 4.14 15.13 -2.93
CA LEU A 101 3.24 14.63 -3.95
C LEU A 101 3.36 13.11 -3.97
N SER A 102 2.25 12.41 -3.75
CA SER A 102 2.13 10.97 -3.97
C SER A 102 1.09 10.70 -5.03
N THR A 103 1.36 9.75 -5.91
CA THR A 103 0.39 9.28 -6.91
C THR A 103 0.45 7.77 -6.99
N SER A 104 -0.67 7.12 -7.24
CA SER A 104 -0.76 5.68 -7.45
C SER A 104 -1.81 5.33 -8.50
N VAL A 105 -1.54 4.25 -9.22
CA VAL A 105 -2.48 3.63 -10.14
C VAL A 105 -2.57 2.16 -9.78
N THR A 106 -3.74 1.74 -9.33
CA THR A 106 -4.03 0.36 -8.97
C THR A 106 -4.95 -0.25 -10.01
N LYS A 107 -4.52 -1.35 -10.64
CA LYS A 107 -5.36 -2.21 -11.46
C LYS A 107 -5.83 -3.38 -10.61
N ASP A 108 -7.15 -3.50 -10.48
CA ASP A 108 -7.84 -4.61 -9.81
C ASP A 108 -8.83 -5.20 -10.81
N GLU A 109 -8.67 -6.47 -11.19
CA GLU A 109 -9.36 -7.22 -12.27
C GLU A 109 -10.02 -6.41 -13.41
N HIS A 110 -11.11 -5.70 -13.12
CA HIS A 110 -11.93 -4.95 -14.08
C HIS A 110 -11.84 -3.42 -13.99
N GLN A 111 -11.11 -2.86 -13.01
CA GLN A 111 -11.05 -1.43 -12.71
C GLN A 111 -9.63 -0.90 -12.59
N PHE A 112 -9.46 0.36 -12.98
CA PHE A 112 -8.29 1.17 -12.67
C PHE A 112 -8.69 2.22 -11.63
N LEU A 113 -7.98 2.23 -10.51
CA LEU A 113 -8.12 3.20 -9.44
C LEU A 113 -6.92 4.14 -9.48
N TYR A 114 -7.17 5.44 -9.48
CA TYR A 114 -6.14 6.48 -9.55
C TYR A 114 -6.17 7.28 -8.27
N ASP A 115 -5.16 7.13 -7.42
CA ASP A 115 -5.05 7.93 -6.21
C ASP A 115 -3.96 8.99 -6.37
N TYR A 116 -4.21 10.15 -5.81
CA TYR A 116 -3.22 11.19 -5.66
C TYR A 116 -3.37 11.83 -4.29
N ASN A 117 -2.24 12.27 -3.75
CA ASN A 117 -2.17 13.01 -2.51
C ASN A 117 -1.16 14.15 -2.68
N LEU A 118 -1.62 15.38 -2.51
CA LEU A 118 -0.76 16.56 -2.50
C LEU A 118 -0.83 17.19 -1.11
N ILE A 119 0.32 17.20 -0.42
CA ILE A 119 0.46 17.84 0.88
C ILE A 119 1.43 19.02 0.74
N PHE A 120 1.00 20.21 1.17
CA PHE A 120 1.86 21.38 1.29
C PHE A 120 1.94 21.83 2.74
N GLU A 121 3.15 21.82 3.29
CA GLU A 121 3.44 22.20 4.67
C GLU A 121 4.37 23.41 4.70
N LYS A 122 3.87 24.56 5.19
CA LYS A 122 4.71 25.76 5.35
C LYS A 122 4.62 26.29 6.77
N LYS A 123 5.79 26.49 7.36
CA LYS A 123 5.94 27.15 8.66
C LYS A 123 6.20 28.64 8.48
N ILE A 124 5.34 29.48 9.06
CA ILE A 124 5.49 30.93 9.10
C ILE A 124 5.47 31.36 10.57
N LYS A 125 6.65 31.64 11.14
CA LYS A 125 6.82 31.96 12.58
C LYS A 125 6.24 30.86 13.49
N SER A 126 5.14 31.15 14.20
CA SER A 126 4.44 30.23 15.12
C SER A 126 3.25 29.50 14.48
N LEU A 127 3.01 29.71 13.18
CA LEU A 127 1.90 29.16 12.42
C LEU A 127 2.41 28.05 11.49
N ASN A 128 1.79 26.88 11.57
CA ASN A 128 1.97 25.79 10.61
C ASN A 128 0.71 25.71 9.75
N ILE A 129 0.88 25.81 8.44
CA ILE A 129 -0.19 25.62 7.45
C ILE A 129 0.07 24.30 6.76
N THR A 130 -0.90 23.39 6.83
CA THR A 130 -0.92 22.14 6.08
C THR A 130 -2.15 22.15 5.18
N LEU A 131 -1.91 22.00 3.87
CA LEU A 131 -2.95 21.79 2.87
C LEU A 131 -2.80 20.37 2.36
N SER A 132 -3.83 19.55 2.45
CA SER A 132 -3.84 18.21 1.88
C SER A 132 -5.04 18.02 0.97
N ASN A 133 -4.78 17.48 -0.22
CA ASN A 133 -5.82 17.01 -1.14
C ASN A 133 -5.60 15.53 -1.38
N THR A 134 -6.43 14.73 -0.74
CA THR A 134 -6.61 13.30 -1.00
C THR A 134 -7.91 13.15 -1.77
N LEU A 135 -8.01 12.20 -2.71
CA LEU A 135 -9.24 11.91 -3.46
C LEU A 135 -10.52 12.22 -2.66
N ASN A 136 -11.27 13.21 -3.17
CA ASN A 136 -12.57 13.68 -2.68
C ASN A 136 -12.60 14.46 -1.35
N VAL A 137 -11.45 14.76 -0.73
CA VAL A 137 -11.39 15.53 0.52
C VAL A 137 -10.28 16.59 0.46
N LEU A 138 -10.68 17.86 0.54
CA LEU A 138 -9.76 18.97 0.79
C LEU A 138 -9.73 19.25 2.29
N ASP A 139 -8.57 19.04 2.89
CA ASP A 139 -8.30 19.31 4.30
C ASP A 139 -7.32 20.48 4.44
N ILE A 140 -7.75 21.51 5.18
CA ILE A 140 -6.91 22.65 5.54
C ILE A 140 -6.73 22.62 7.06
N GLN A 141 -5.50 22.41 7.51
CA GLN A 141 -5.15 22.47 8.93
C GLN A 141 -4.23 23.66 9.19
N ILE A 142 -4.69 24.58 10.05
CA ILE A 142 -3.88 25.70 10.53
C ILE A 142 -3.63 25.48 12.03
N LEU A 143 -2.38 25.23 12.37
CA LEU A 143 -1.91 25.01 13.74
C LEU A 143 -1.15 26.25 14.21
N SER A 144 -1.69 26.94 15.23
CA SER A 144 -0.96 27.92 16.03
C SER A 144 -0.83 27.41 17.46
N LYS A 145 0.15 27.90 18.24
CA LYS A 145 0.44 27.42 19.62
C LYS A 145 -0.79 27.27 20.55
N ASN A 146 -1.93 27.91 20.26
CA ASN A 146 -3.16 27.86 21.06
C ASN A 146 -4.46 27.59 20.25
N MET A 147 -4.41 27.19 18.97
CA MET A 147 -5.64 27.02 18.17
C MET A 147 -5.44 26.08 16.97
N ILE A 148 -6.35 25.12 16.82
CA ILE A 148 -6.46 24.23 15.66
C ILE A 148 -7.71 24.64 14.89
N ILE A 149 -7.55 25.06 13.64
CA ILE A 149 -8.68 25.25 12.72
C ILE A 149 -8.54 24.21 11.62
N CYS A 150 -9.48 23.27 11.57
CA CYS A 150 -9.65 22.31 10.48
C CYS A 150 -10.83 22.75 9.62
N ILE A 151 -10.60 23.03 8.34
CA ILE A 151 -11.67 23.25 7.36
C ILE A 151 -11.67 22.03 6.42
N LEU A 152 -12.71 21.21 6.53
CA LEU A 152 -13.01 20.08 5.64
C LEU A 152 -13.98 20.57 4.57
N GLN A 153 -13.58 20.51 3.30
CA GLN A 153 -14.49 20.71 2.17
C GLN A 153 -14.54 19.43 1.32
N ASN A 154 -15.70 18.77 1.34
CA ASN A 154 -16.04 17.73 0.36
C ASN A 154 -16.49 18.43 -0.92
N ILE A 155 -15.79 18.18 -2.02
CA ILE A 155 -16.24 18.59 -3.35
C ILE A 155 -17.05 17.41 -3.90
N CYS A 156 -18.38 17.56 -3.96
CA CYS A 156 -19.32 16.60 -4.55
C CYS A 156 -19.27 16.65 -6.09
#